data_AF-A0AB94IAH2-F1
#
_entry.id   AF-A0AB94IAH2-F1
#
_cell.length_a   1.000
_cell.length_b   1.000
_cell.length_c   1.000
_cell.angle_alpha   90.00
_cell.angle_beta   90.00
_cell.angle_gamma   90.00
#
_symmetry.space_group_name_H-M   'P 1'
#
loop_
_entity.id
_entity.type
_entity.pdbx_description
1 polymer ?
#
loop_
_entity_poly.entity_id
_entity_poly.type
_entity_poly.pdbx_seq_one_letter_code
_entity_poly.pdbx_strand_id
1 'polypeptide(L)'
;MKFEDVILGTINFSNFGCDLIFDIWSTYDGHSLGKIHCKNVKEFECKNMLDGDELFGSYIALVKIESKTLIMESGEVWIKVISNEITSTL
;
A
#
# COMPACT_ATOMS: atom_id res chain seq x y z
N MET A 1 -6.64 11.60 1.79
CA MET A 1 -5.22 11.70 2.19
C MET A 1 -4.36 11.30 1.00
N LYS A 2 -3.22 11.96 0.80
CA LYS A 2 -2.34 11.75 -0.36
C LYS A 2 -0.88 11.86 0.10
N PHE A 3 -0.03 10.92 -0.30
CA PHE A 3 1.42 10.93 -0.12
C PHE A 3 2.09 10.60 -1.44
N GLU A 4 3.29 11.12 -1.62
CA GLU A 4 4.09 10.95 -2.83
C GLU A 4 5.47 10.41 -2.42
N ASP A 5 6.12 9.74 -3.36
CA ASP A 5 7.52 9.31 -3.28
C ASP A 5 7.84 8.46 -2.04
N VAL A 6 7.17 7.31 -1.91
CA VAL A 6 7.37 6.37 -0.79
C VAL A 6 7.84 5.00 -1.28
N ILE A 7 8.24 4.15 -0.35
CA ILE A 7 8.58 2.74 -0.61
C ILE A 7 7.48 1.85 -0.05
N LEU A 8 7.03 0.87 -0.84
CA LEU A 8 6.20 -0.22 -0.34
C LEU A 8 7.07 -1.20 0.45
N GLY A 9 7.06 -1.11 1.78
CA GLY A 9 7.85 -1.97 2.65
C GLY A 9 7.34 -3.40 2.63
N THR A 10 6.12 -3.63 3.12
CA THR A 10 5.50 -4.96 3.14
C THR A 10 3.98 -4.89 3.00
N ILE A 11 3.36 -6.01 2.65
CA ILE A 11 1.91 -6.21 2.73
C ILE A 11 1.65 -7.41 3.63
N ASN A 12 0.97 -7.17 4.76
CA ASN A 12 0.62 -8.21 5.72
C ASN A 12 -0.88 -8.48 5.72
N PHE A 13 -1.23 -9.77 5.70
CA PHE A 13 -2.60 -10.24 5.90
C PHE A 13 -2.82 -10.50 7.38
N SER A 14 -3.93 -10.00 7.92
CA SER A 14 -4.30 -10.25 9.32
C SER A 14 -5.79 -10.56 9.44
N ASN A 15 -6.25 -10.88 10.66
CA ASN A 15 -7.65 -11.23 10.92
C ASN A 15 -8.18 -12.32 9.96
N PHE A 16 -7.47 -13.45 9.91
CA PHE A 16 -7.76 -14.58 9.00
C PHE A 16 -7.76 -14.21 7.50
N GLY A 17 -7.01 -13.16 7.13
CA GLY A 17 -6.89 -12.68 5.75
C GLY A 17 -7.91 -11.62 5.36
N CYS A 18 -8.80 -11.21 6.28
CA CYS A 18 -9.80 -10.18 6.03
C CYS A 18 -9.23 -8.76 6.01
N ASP A 19 -8.07 -8.55 6.63
CA ASP A 19 -7.46 -7.23 6.77
C ASP A 19 -6.11 -7.20 6.04
N LEU A 20 -5.83 -6.08 5.37
CA LEU A 20 -4.55 -5.80 4.73
C LEU A 20 -3.84 -4.65 5.43
N ILE A 21 -2.56 -4.84 5.74
CA ILE A 21 -1.72 -3.83 6.39
C ILE A 21 -0.53 -3.56 5.49
N PHE A 22 -0.37 -2.31 5.07
CA PHE A 22 0.72 -1.87 4.22
C PHE A 22 1.72 -1.09 5.07
N ASP A 23 2.98 -1.52 5.06
CA ASP A 23 4.08 -0.75 5.64
C ASP A 23 4.64 0.20 4.58
N ILE A 24 4.73 1.48 4.93
CA ILE A 24 5.19 2.54 4.02
C ILE A 24 6.46 3.15 4.58
N TRP A 25 7.52 3.13 3.77
CA TRP A 25 8.84 3.61 4.16
C TRP A 25 9.25 4.84 3.34
N SER A 26 10.20 5.59 3.86
CA SER A 26 10.77 6.78 3.24
C SER A 26 11.73 6.39 2.12
N THR A 27 11.59 7.05 0.96
CA THR A 27 12.55 6.92 -0.15
C THR A 27 13.91 7.56 0.15
N TYR A 28 13.98 8.45 1.14
CA TYR A 28 15.16 9.25 1.44
C TYR A 28 16.16 8.53 2.35
N ASP A 29 15.65 7.84 3.38
CA ASP A 29 16.45 7.22 4.43
C ASP A 29 16.06 5.76 4.72
N GLY A 30 15.05 5.22 4.04
CA GLY A 30 14.59 3.84 4.18
C GLY A 30 13.87 3.53 5.49
N HIS A 31 13.66 4.51 6.37
CA HIS A 31 12.96 4.29 7.63
C HIS A 31 11.44 4.22 7.42
N SER A 32 10.76 3.51 8.32
CA SER A 32 9.30 3.43 8.32
C SER A 32 8.66 4.80 8.56
N LEU A 33 7.78 5.21 7.65
CA LEU A 33 6.94 6.40 7.80
C LEU A 33 5.65 6.07 8.55
N GLY A 34 5.13 4.86 8.38
CA GLY A 34 3.90 4.45 9.03
C GLY A 34 3.24 3.26 8.35
N LYS A 35 1.98 3.02 8.72
CA LYS A 35 1.18 1.93 8.19
C LYS A 35 -0.18 2.42 7.69
N ILE A 36 -0.71 1.72 6.69
CA ILE A 36 -2.08 1.86 6.23
C ILE A 36 -2.80 0.54 6.49
N HIS A 37 -3.83 0.58 7.32
CA HIS A 37 -4.64 -0.59 7.68
C HIS A 37 -5.98 -0.52 6.97
N CYS A 38 -6.21 -1.46 6.06
CA CYS A 38 -7.49 -1.66 5.37
C CYS A 38 -8.23 -2.82 6.06
N LYS A 39 -9.28 -2.50 6.81
CA LYS A 39 -10.04 -3.48 7.61
C LYS A 39 -11.27 -4.00 6.87
N ASN A 40 -11.53 -5.30 6.98
CA ASN A 40 -12.62 -6.01 6.30
C ASN A 40 -12.63 -5.70 4.78
N VAL A 41 -11.54 -6.05 4.11
CA VAL A 41 -11.33 -5.84 2.68
C VAL A 41 -12.45 -6.51 1.88
N LYS A 42 -12.93 -5.78 0.87
CA LYS A 42 -13.99 -6.19 -0.07
C LYS A 42 -13.43 -6.51 -1.43
N GLU A 43 -12.42 -5.77 -1.85
CA GLU A 43 -11.75 -5.93 -3.13
C GLU A 43 -10.26 -5.64 -2.94
N PHE A 44 -9.42 -6.49 -3.49
CA PHE A 44 -7.97 -6.29 -3.56
C PHE A 44 -7.50 -6.63 -4.97
N GLU A 45 -6.95 -5.63 -5.64
CA GLU A 45 -6.30 -5.78 -6.93
C GLU A 45 -4.84 -5.34 -6.81
N CYS A 46 -3.95 -6.17 -7.32
CA CYS A 46 -2.53 -5.86 -7.43
C CYS A 46 -2.07 -6.22 -8.84
N LYS A 47 -1.59 -5.21 -9.57
CA LYS A 47 -0.91 -5.36 -10.84
C LYS A 47 0.55 -5.08 -10.58
N ASN A 48 1.37 -6.10 -10.82
CA ASN A 48 2.82 -6.02 -10.73
C ASN A 48 3.39 -6.39 -12.09
N MET A 49 4.06 -5.43 -12.73
CA MET A 49 4.74 -5.57 -14.02
C MET A 49 6.26 -5.50 -13.87
N LEU A 50 6.77 -5.69 -12.65
CA LEU A 50 8.21 -5.85 -12.39
C LEU A 50 8.68 -7.16 -13.04
N ASP A 51 9.61 -7.05 -14.00
CA ASP A 51 10.13 -8.17 -14.81
C ASP A 51 11.11 -9.06 -14.00
N GLY A 52 10.59 -9.67 -12.93
CA GLY A 52 11.35 -10.52 -12.01
C GLY A 52 11.91 -9.80 -10.78
N ASP A 53 11.72 -8.47 -10.67
CA ASP A 53 12.13 -7.69 -9.50
C ASP A 53 11.15 -7.85 -8.31
N GLU A 54 11.65 -7.59 -7.11
CA GLU A 54 10.86 -7.69 -5.88
C GLU A 54 9.85 -6.53 -5.74
N LEU A 55 8.58 -6.88 -5.49
CA LEU A 55 7.52 -5.91 -5.21
C LEU A 55 7.78 -5.12 -3.91
N PHE A 56 8.39 -5.77 -2.92
CA PHE A 56 8.71 -5.15 -1.64
C PHE A 56 10.03 -4.38 -1.77
N GLY A 57 10.08 -3.18 -1.19
CA GLY A 57 11.14 -2.21 -1.47
C GLY A 57 10.91 -1.40 -2.75
N SER A 58 9.85 -1.68 -3.51
CA SER A 58 9.52 -0.92 -4.71
C SER A 58 9.12 0.52 -4.40
N TYR A 59 9.56 1.41 -5.27
CA TYR A 59 9.16 2.81 -5.27
C TYR A 59 7.69 2.96 -5.68
N ILE A 60 6.93 3.69 -4.86
CA ILE A 60 5.54 4.05 -5.09
C ILE A 60 5.45 5.58 -5.25
N ALA A 61 5.20 6.04 -6.47
CA ALA A 61 5.08 7.46 -6.78
C ALA A 61 3.88 8.13 -6.08
N LEU A 62 2.76 7.42 -5.96
CA LEU A 62 1.55 7.95 -5.35
C LEU A 62 0.89 6.94 -4.43
N VAL A 63 0.55 7.39 -3.23
CA VAL A 63 -0.40 6.73 -2.32
C VAL A 63 -1.58 7.66 -2.08
N LYS A 64 -2.78 7.22 -2.42
CA LYS A 64 -4.03 7.98 -2.25
C LYS A 64 -5.03 7.17 -1.45
N ILE A 65 -5.56 7.77 -0.39
CA ILE A 65 -6.71 7.24 0.37
C ILE A 65 -7.88 8.19 0.17
N GLU A 66 -8.96 7.69 -0.42
CA GLU A 66 -10.19 8.43 -0.67
C GLU A 66 -11.39 7.59 -0.26
N SER A 67 -12.20 8.12 0.67
CA SER A 67 -13.31 7.42 1.30
C SER A 67 -12.88 6.08 1.92
N LYS A 68 -13.10 4.97 1.21
CA LYS A 68 -12.78 3.60 1.65
C LYS A 68 -11.92 2.85 0.62
N THR A 69 -11.22 3.62 -0.20
CA THR A 69 -10.37 3.11 -1.26
C THR A 69 -8.95 3.60 -1.05
N LEU A 70 -8.01 2.65 -1.05
CA LEU A 70 -6.58 2.89 -1.12
C LEU A 70 -6.14 2.61 -2.55
N ILE A 71 -5.40 3.54 -3.13
CA ILE A 71 -4.74 3.40 -4.42
C ILE A 71 -3.25 3.67 -4.20
N MET A 72 -2.41 2.75 -4.67
CA MET A 72 -0.97 2.96 -4.79
C MET A 72 -0.58 2.78 -6.25
N GLU A 73 0.16 3.73 -6.82
CA GLU A 73 0.56 3.66 -8.22
C GLU A 73 1.97 4.17 -8.45
N SER A 74 2.68 3.48 -9.35
CA SER A 74 4.02 3.80 -9.80
C SER A 74 4.35 2.97 -11.02
N GLY A 75 4.20 3.53 -12.23
CA GLY A 75 4.58 2.89 -13.50
C GLY A 75 4.18 1.41 -13.66
N GLU A 76 5.03 0.53 -13.13
CA GLU A 76 4.97 -0.93 -13.17
C GLU A 76 4.15 -1.57 -12.02
N VAL A 77 3.87 -0.82 -10.95
CA VAL A 77 3.11 -1.26 -9.78
C VAL A 77 1.82 -0.46 -9.66
N TRP A 78 0.70 -1.16 -9.56
CA TRP A 78 -0.60 -0.57 -9.25
C TRP A 78 -1.38 -1.46 -8.27
N ILE A 79 -1.77 -0.89 -7.14
CA ILE A 79 -2.52 -1.58 -6.09
C ILE A 79 -3.79 -0.78 -5.81
N LYS A 80 -4.91 -1.49 -5.71
CA LYS A 80 -6.19 -0.94 -5.26
C LYS A 80 -6.78 -1.83 -4.19
N VAL A 81 -7.23 -1.21 -3.10
CA VAL A 81 -7.95 -1.88 -2.03
C VAL A 81 -9.25 -1.13 -1.77
N ILE A 82 -10.37 -1.84 -1.74
CA ILE A 82 -11.64 -1.33 -1.21
C ILE A 82 -11.93 -2.06 0.09
N SER A 83 -12.15 -1.33 1.17
CA SER A 83 -12.40 -1.90 2.50
C SER A 83 -13.61 -1.26 3.19
N ASN A 84 -13.96 -1.73 4.38
CA ASN A 84 -15.01 -1.07 5.17
C ASN A 84 -14.49 0.18 5.89
N GLU A 85 -13.21 0.14 6.27
CA GLU A 85 -12.52 1.16 7.05
C GLU A 85 -11.04 1.17 6.62
N ILE A 86 -10.49 2.38 6.50
CA ILE A 86 -9.05 2.59 6.30
C ILE A 86 -8.56 3.52 7.40
N THR A 87 -7.55 3.08 8.15
CA THR A 87 -6.84 3.92 9.13
C THR A 87 -5.38 4.03 8.72
N SER A 88 -4.80 5.21 8.88
CA SER A 88 -3.40 5.45 8.57
C SER A 88 -2.69 6.10 9.75
N THR A 89 -1.43 5.70 9.96
CA THR A 89 -0.51 6.35 10.91
C THR A 89 0.56 7.19 10.19
N LEU A 90 0.40 7.41 8.88
CA LEU A 90 1.26 8.29 8.09
C LEU A 90 0.90 9.76 8.33
#